data_AF-A0A420CH98-F1
#
_entry.id   AF-A0A420CH98-F1
#
_cell.length_a   1.000
_cell.length_b   1.000
_cell.length_c   1.000
_cell.angle_alpha   90.00
_cell.angle_beta   90.00
_cell.angle_gamma   90.00
#
_symmetry.space_group_name_H-M   'P 1'
#
loop_
_entity.id
_entity.type
_entity.pdbx_description
1 polymer ?
#
loop_
_entity_poly.entity_id
_entity_poly.type
_entity_poly.pdbx_seq_one_letter_code
_entity_poly.pdbx_strand_id
1 'polypeptide(L)' 'MIARMVYHVPVFGWMLKEAVAGSATTKVLFIVNLLLLWLLAIVTFGYPAIILPALCAVPAMFVLLILITKG' A
#
# COMPACT_ATOMS: atom_id res chain seq x y z
N MET A 1 -8.16 -10.59 15.65
CA MET A 1 -8.87 -9.45 16.27
C MET A 1 -8.65 -8.10 15.57
N ILE A 2 -7.52 -7.85 14.90
CA ILE A 2 -7.23 -6.57 14.19
C ILE A 2 -8.04 -6.40 12.89
N ALA A 3 -8.36 -7.48 12.18
CA ALA A 3 -9.07 -7.44 10.90
C ALA A 3 -10.44 -6.74 10.96
N ARG A 4 -11.17 -6.80 12.08
CA ARG A 4 -12.53 -6.27 12.19
C ARG A 4 -12.59 -4.73 12.29
N MET A 5 -11.53 -4.08 12.80
CA MET A 5 -11.47 -2.62 12.89
C MET A 5 -11.18 -1.95 11.53
N VAL A 6 -10.44 -2.64 10.64
CA VAL A 6 -10.16 -2.12 9.29
C VAL A 6 -11.43 -2.04 8.43
N TYR A 7 -12.44 -2.88 8.71
CA TYR A 7 -13.73 -2.87 8.00
C TYR A 7 -14.70 -1.76 8.44
N HIS A 8 -14.40 -1.03 9.52
CA HIS A 8 -15.24 0.06 10.02
C HIS A 8 -14.78 1.45 9.58
N VAL A 9 -13.70 1.54 8.79
CA VAL A 9 -13.34 2.78 8.09
C VAL A 9 -14.18 2.81 6.82
N PRO A 10 -15.27 3.62 6.76
CA PRO A 10 -16.33 3.49 5.75
C PRO A 10 -15.86 3.72 4.31
N VAL A 11 -14.68 4.32 4.10
CA VAL A 11 -14.11 4.55 2.77
C VAL A 11 -13.16 3.42 2.34
N PHE A 12 -12.25 2.98 3.22
CA PHE A 12 -11.25 1.96 2.87
C PHE A 12 -11.74 0.52 3.08
N GLY A 13 -12.63 0.30 4.06
CA GLY A 13 -13.10 -1.04 4.45
C GLY A 13 -14.00 -1.71 3.41
N TRP A 14 -14.78 -0.93 2.66
CA TRP A 14 -15.65 -1.47 1.59
C TRP A 14 -14.82 -1.87 0.36
N MET A 15 -13.89 -1.00 -0.06
CA MET A 15 -12.97 -1.29 -1.17
C MET A 15 -12.05 -2.48 -0.87
N LEU A 16 -11.55 -2.63 0.36
CA LEU A 16 -10.74 -3.79 0.74
C LEU A 16 -11.55 -5.10 0.75
N LYS A 17 -12.80 -5.05 1.19
CA LYS A 17 -13.68 -6.23 1.23
C LYS A 17 -13.99 -6.72 -0.18
N GLU A 18 -14.26 -5.80 -1.11
CA GLU A 18 -14.50 -6.12 -2.51
C GLU A 18 -13.21 -6.51 -3.26
N ALA A 19 -12.06 -5.94 -2.93
CA ALA A 19 -10.77 -6.35 -3.53
C ALA A 19 -10.37 -7.79 -3.18
N VAL A 20 -10.75 -8.28 -1.99
CA VAL A 20 -10.42 -9.64 -1.53
C VAL A 20 -11.45 -10.67 -2.00
N ALA A 21 -12.74 -10.33 -2.03
CA ALA A 21 -13.83 -11.26 -2.39
C ALA A 21 -14.32 -11.12 -3.85
N GLY A 22 -13.94 -10.05 -4.55
CA GLY A 22 -14.42 -9.71 -5.89
C GLY A 22 -13.68 -10.39 -7.02
N SER A 23 -14.25 -10.26 -8.23
CA SER A 23 -13.70 -10.79 -9.48
C SER A 23 -12.34 -10.17 -9.84
N ALA A 24 -11.67 -10.73 -10.86
CA ALA A 24 -10.37 -10.20 -11.32
C ALA A 24 -10.40 -8.69 -11.61
N THR A 25 -11.52 -8.18 -12.13
CA THR A 25 -11.74 -6.76 -12.41
C THR A 25 -11.69 -5.90 -11.14
N THR A 26 -12.26 -6.37 -10.03
CA THR A 26 -12.28 -5.63 -8.76
C THR A 26 -10.87 -5.50 -8.17
N LYS A 27 -10.03 -6.53 -8.33
CA LYS A 27 -8.61 -6.48 -7.92
C LYS A 27 -7.82 -5.46 -8.72
N VAL A 28 -8.05 -5.40 -10.03
CA VAL A 28 -7.41 -4.40 -10.91
C VAL A 28 -7.84 -2.99 -10.52
N LEU A 29 -9.15 -2.76 -10.30
CA LEU A 29 -9.67 -1.46 -9.87
C LEU A 29 -9.11 -1.03 -8.51
N PHE A 30 -8.88 -1.96 -7.58
CA PHE A 30 -8.25 -1.66 -6.30
C PHE A 30 -6.81 -1.17 -6.47
N ILE A 31 -6.01 -1.84 -7.31
CA ILE A 31 -4.63 -1.43 -7.60
C ILE A 31 -4.62 -0.05 -8.28
N VAL A 32 -5.49 0.17 -9.27
CA VAL A 32 -5.63 1.47 -9.94
C VAL A 32 -6.00 2.55 -8.93
N ASN A 33 -6.95 2.30 -8.04
CA ASN A 33 -7.35 3.29 -7.04
C ASN A 33 -6.21 3.59 -6.05
N LEU A 34 -5.42 2.58 -5.65
CA LEU A 34 -4.25 2.76 -4.80
C LEU A 34 -3.19 3.64 -5.49
N LEU A 35 -2.93 3.42 -6.78
CA LEU A 35 -2.01 4.24 -7.57
C LEU A 35 -2.51 5.69 -7.70
N LEU A 36 -3.81 5.89 -7.93
CA LEU A 36 -4.41 7.22 -7.99
C LEU A 36 -4.33 7.94 -6.64
N LEU A 37 -4.55 7.23 -5.53
CA LEU A 37 -4.42 7.78 -4.17
C LEU A 37 -2.97 8.20 -3.89
N TRP A 38 -2.00 7.41 -4.35
CA TRP A 38 -0.59 7.78 -4.24
C TRP A 38 -0.24 8.99 -5.12
N LEU A 39 -0.77 9.08 -6.34
CA LEU A 39 -0.60 10.25 -7.20
C LEU A 39 -1.21 11.50 -6.56
N LEU A 40 -2.40 11.40 -5.97
CA LEU A 40 -3.00 12.49 -5.19
C LEU A 40 -2.10 12.88 -4.02
N ALA A 41 -1.51 11.93 -3.30
CA ALA A 41 -0.57 12.23 -2.22
C ALA A 41 0.68 12.97 -2.73
N ILE A 42 1.18 12.64 -3.92
CA ILE A 42 2.29 13.36 -4.56
C ILE A 42 1.87 14.79 -4.91
N VAL A 43 0.65 15.01 -5.40
CA VAL A 43 0.16 16.36 -5.72
C VAL A 43 -0.08 17.19 -4.46
N THR A 44 -0.62 16.61 -3.39
CA THR A 44 -0.96 17.33 -2.16
C THR A 44 0.23 17.58 -1.24
N PHE A 45 1.09 16.57 -1.07
CA PHE A 45 2.24 16.65 -0.16
C PHE A 45 3.57 16.89 -0.88
N GLY A 46 3.63 16.72 -2.20
CA GLY A 46 4.83 16.97 -3.00
C GLY A 46 5.91 15.91 -2.84
N TYR A 47 7.17 16.37 -2.84
CA TYR A 47 8.37 15.55 -2.66
C TYR A 47 8.33 14.60 -1.43
N PRO A 48 7.78 15.02 -0.26
CA PRO A 48 7.53 14.13 0.88
C PRO A 48 6.86 12.79 0.55
N ALA A 49 5.88 12.77 -0.37
CA ALA A 49 5.15 11.54 -0.72
C ALA A 49 6.01 10.51 -1.47
N ILE A 50 7.13 10.95 -2.06
CA ILE A 50 8.08 10.10 -2.79
C ILE A 50 9.23 9.67 -1.88
N ILE A 51 9.77 10.60 -1.07
CA ILE A 51 10.95 10.31 -0.23
C ILE A 51 10.62 9.37 0.94
N LEU A 52 9.40 9.41 1.48
CA LEU A 52 8.99 8.54 2.58
C LEU A 52 9.01 7.04 2.18
N PRO A 53 8.37 6.61 1.07
CA PRO A 53 8.51 5.23 0.59
C PRO A 53 9.96 4.82 0.34
N ALA A 54 10.77 5.70 -0.24
CA ALA A 54 12.18 5.42 -0.51
C ALA A 54 12.98 5.24 0.80
N LEU A 55 12.75 6.10 1.80
CA LEU A 55 13.41 6.02 3.09
C LEU A 55 12.99 4.75 3.85
N CYS A 56 11.70 4.38 3.79
CA CYS A 56 11.21 3.13 4.36
C CYS A 56 11.78 1.88 3.65
N ALA A 57 12.15 1.99 2.37
CA ALA A 57 12.81 0.90 1.64
C ALA A 57 14.27 0.69 2.07
N VAL A 58 14.95 1.71 2.64
CA VAL A 58 16.34 1.61 3.10
C VAL A 58 16.55 0.45 4.09
N PRO A 59 15.84 0.37 5.24
CA PRO A 59 16.03 -0.75 6.16
C PRO A 59 15.65 -2.10 5.52
N ALA A 60 14.65 -2.14 4.63
CA ALA A 60 14.29 -3.36 3.91
C ALA A 60 15.43 -3.86 3.02
N MET A 61 16.14 -2.94 2.34
CA MET A 61 17.33 -3.28 1.55
C MET A 61 18.48 -3.75 2.43
N PHE A 62 18.70 -3.15 3.59
CA PHE A 62 19.69 -3.65 4.55
C PHE A 62 19.37 -5.08 5.00
N VAL A 63 18.11 -5.36 5.34
CA VAL A 63 17.66 -6.72 5.69
C VAL A 63 17.89 -7.68 4.54
N LEU A 64 17.54 -7.29 3.30
CA LEU A 64 17.76 -8.09 2.11
C LEU A 64 19.25 -8.41 1.90
N LEU A 65 20.12 -7.40 2.01
CA LEU A 65 21.57 -7.56 1.87
C LEU A 65 22.14 -8.48 2.95
N ILE A 66 21.71 -8.33 4.20
CA ILE A 66 22.11 -9.21 5.30
C ILE A 66 21.66 -10.65 5.02
N LEU A 67 20.43 -10.85 4.54
CA LEU A 67 19.88 -12.17 4.23
C LEU A 67 20.66 -12.83 3.09
N ILE A 68 20.95 -12.10 2.02
CA ILE A 68 21.78 -12.58 0.89
C ILE A 68 23.20 -12.92 1.37
N THR A 69 23.79 -12.09 2.25
CA THR A 69 25.15 -12.30 2.74
C THR A 69 25.25 -13.49 3.71
N LYS A 70 24.14 -13.87 4.35
CA LYS A 70 24.11 -14.99 5.32
C LYS A 70 23.95 -16.37 4.68
N GLY A 71 23.62 -16.47 3.38
CA GLY A 71 23.44 -17.74 2.67
C GLY A 71 22.12 -18.43 2.99
#